data_AF-A0A354FDF5-F1
#
_entry.id   AF-A0A354FDF5-F1
#
_cell.length_a   1.000
_cell.length_b   1.000
_cell.length_c   1.000
_cell.angle_alpha   90.00
_cell.angle_beta   90.00
_cell.angle_gamma   90.00
#
_symmetry.space_group_name_H-M   'P 1'
#
loop_
_entity.id
_entity.type
_entity.pdbx_description
1 polymer ?
#
loop_
_entity_poly.entity_id
_entity_poly.type
_entity_poly.pdbx_seq_one_letter_code
_entity_poly.pdbx_strand_id
1 'polypeptide(L)'
;LGGSSTLPFMQYEGEIPNRPAIAFEVWDIKPDWHECFEPYYGDVWDDPVAWAKKVEGLGADVIYLEFKGADPELENSRSADDCAKVAKAVLEATTVPLIVQGPGHPDKD
;
A
#
# COMPACT_ATOMS: atom_id res chain seq x y z
N LEU A 1 -5.34 12.37 9.22
CA LEU A 1 -3.93 12.38 9.71
C LEU A 1 -3.68 13.65 10.51
N GLY A 2 -2.94 13.54 11.62
CA GLY A 2 -2.44 14.70 12.37
C GLY A 2 -3.50 15.63 12.98
N GLY A 3 -3.06 16.80 13.43
CA GLY A 3 -3.94 17.85 13.99
C GLY A 3 -4.31 17.67 15.46
N SER A 4 -3.80 16.64 16.14
CA SER A 4 -4.07 16.44 17.58
C SER A 4 -3.31 17.46 18.42
N SER A 5 -4.01 18.07 19.39
CA SER A 5 -3.44 19.00 20.37
C SER A 5 -3.30 18.40 21.77
N THR A 6 -3.58 17.10 21.91
CA THR A 6 -3.57 16.34 23.16
C THR A 6 -2.99 14.94 22.95
N LEU A 7 -2.78 14.21 24.04
CA LEU A 7 -2.39 12.81 24.05
C LEU A 7 -3.47 11.93 23.38
N PRO A 8 -3.09 10.73 22.87
CA PRO A 8 -4.02 9.83 22.19
C PRO A 8 -5.26 9.53 23.04
N PHE A 9 -6.44 9.79 22.46
CA PHE A 9 -7.75 9.55 23.06
C PHE A 9 -8.05 10.35 24.34
N MET A 10 -7.38 11.48 24.55
CA MET A 10 -7.64 12.42 25.66
C MET A 10 -8.44 13.65 25.21
N GLN A 11 -9.57 13.46 24.52
CA GLN A 11 -10.41 14.55 24.00
C GLN A 11 -11.00 15.48 25.10
N TYR A 12 -10.83 15.15 26.38
CA TYR A 12 -11.26 16.00 27.49
C TYR A 12 -10.34 17.21 27.73
N GLU A 13 -9.07 17.16 27.27
CA GLU A 13 -8.07 18.21 27.48
C GLU A 13 -7.49 18.78 26.17
N GLY A 14 -8.02 18.39 25.03
CA GLY A 14 -7.68 18.95 23.72
C GLY A 14 -8.46 18.31 22.58
N GLU A 15 -8.08 18.62 21.35
CA GLU A 15 -8.79 18.18 20.15
C GLU A 15 -8.04 17.05 19.44
N ILE A 16 -8.79 16.08 18.92
CA ILE A 16 -8.28 15.02 18.05
C ILE A 16 -9.17 15.02 16.79
N PRO A 17 -8.96 15.97 15.87
CA PRO A 17 -9.87 16.21 14.75
C PRO A 17 -9.86 15.10 13.70
N ASN A 18 -8.78 14.31 13.64
CA ASN A 18 -8.62 13.24 12.67
C ASN A 18 -8.41 11.90 13.39
N ARG A 19 -9.20 10.88 13.05
CA ARG A 19 -8.94 9.50 13.48
C ARG A 19 -7.66 8.95 12.83
N PRO A 20 -7.01 7.94 13.45
CA PRO A 20 -6.00 7.13 12.77
C PRO A 20 -6.56 6.54 11.47
N ALA A 21 -5.73 6.53 10.43
CA ALA A 21 -6.02 5.88 9.16
C ALA A 21 -5.32 4.51 9.12
N ILE A 22 -5.96 3.51 8.52
CA ILE A 22 -5.39 2.17 8.34
C ILE A 22 -5.06 1.99 6.87
N ALA A 23 -3.78 1.74 6.59
CA ALA A 23 -3.33 1.39 5.25
C ALA A 23 -3.23 -0.13 5.08
N PHE A 24 -3.60 -0.61 3.91
CA PHE A 24 -3.46 -2.02 3.54
C PHE A 24 -2.35 -2.16 2.51
N GLU A 25 -1.47 -3.12 2.73
CA GLU A 25 -0.29 -3.36 1.92
C GLU A 25 -0.64 -4.14 0.64
N VAL A 26 -0.10 -3.68 -0.48
CA VAL A 26 -0.21 -4.28 -1.81
C VAL A 26 1.18 -4.28 -2.43
N TRP A 27 1.64 -5.44 -2.88
CA TRP A 27 2.91 -5.55 -3.60
C TRP A 27 2.66 -5.54 -5.10
N ASP A 28 3.64 -5.02 -5.84
CA ASP A 28 3.61 -5.01 -7.30
C ASP A 28 3.96 -6.38 -7.92
N ILE A 29 4.43 -7.33 -7.10
CA ILE A 29 4.72 -8.73 -7.40
C ILE A 29 4.05 -9.64 -6.36
N LYS A 30 3.91 -10.93 -6.69
CA LYS A 30 3.38 -11.93 -5.77
C LYS A 30 4.22 -11.98 -4.48
N PRO A 31 3.60 -11.86 -3.30
CA PRO A 31 4.32 -11.89 -2.04
C PRO A 31 4.72 -13.31 -1.65
N ASP A 32 5.84 -13.43 -0.93
CA ASP A 32 6.23 -14.65 -0.22
C ASP A 32 5.71 -14.61 1.23
N TRP A 33 4.40 -14.36 1.37
CA TRP A 33 3.74 -14.34 2.67
C TRP A 33 3.30 -15.73 3.08
N HIS A 34 3.13 -15.94 4.39
CA HIS A 34 2.62 -17.20 4.91
C HIS A 34 1.24 -17.54 4.32
N GLU A 35 0.99 -18.81 4.05
CA GLU A 35 -0.26 -19.35 3.45
C GLU A 35 -1.55 -18.96 4.22
N CYS A 36 -1.43 -18.48 5.46
CA CYS A 36 -2.59 -18.03 6.24
C CYS A 36 -3.26 -16.79 5.65
N PHE A 37 -2.56 -16.06 4.77
CA PHE A 37 -3.08 -14.91 4.04
C PHE A 37 -3.80 -15.29 2.73
N GLU A 38 -3.62 -16.53 2.24
CA GLU A 38 -4.18 -16.99 0.97
C GLU A 38 -5.71 -16.89 0.92
N PRO A 39 -6.49 -17.23 1.98
CA PRO A 39 -7.94 -17.08 1.97
C PRO A 39 -8.41 -15.63 1.77
N TYR A 40 -7.56 -14.65 2.05
CA TYR A 40 -7.89 -13.23 2.02
C TYR A 40 -7.40 -12.54 0.74
N TYR A 41 -6.25 -12.93 0.20
CA TYR A 41 -5.59 -12.21 -0.90
C TYR A 41 -5.08 -13.12 -2.03
N GLY A 42 -5.15 -14.44 -1.88
CA GLY A 42 -4.52 -15.40 -2.81
C GLY A 42 -5.05 -15.32 -4.25
N ASP A 43 -6.29 -14.92 -4.42
CA ASP A 43 -6.96 -14.69 -5.71
C ASP A 43 -6.49 -13.43 -6.45
N VAL A 44 -5.77 -12.52 -5.78
CA VAL A 44 -5.35 -11.22 -6.33
C VAL A 44 -3.84 -10.97 -6.25
N TRP A 45 -3.05 -11.87 -5.66
CA TRP A 45 -1.60 -11.68 -5.48
C TRP A 45 -0.82 -11.43 -6.77
N ASP A 46 -1.28 -11.95 -7.90
CA ASP A 46 -0.60 -11.79 -9.20
C ASP A 46 -1.05 -10.52 -9.96
N ASP A 47 -2.02 -9.76 -9.44
CA ASP A 47 -2.54 -8.53 -10.06
C ASP A 47 -2.64 -7.39 -9.02
N PRO A 48 -1.68 -6.45 -8.97
CA PRO A 48 -1.70 -5.36 -8.01
C PRO A 48 -2.92 -4.44 -8.15
N VAL A 49 -3.53 -4.34 -9.34
CA VAL A 49 -4.72 -3.52 -9.57
C VAL A 49 -5.95 -4.20 -8.98
N ALA A 50 -6.11 -5.50 -9.21
CA ALA A 50 -7.18 -6.27 -8.58
C ALA A 50 -7.01 -6.30 -7.04
N TRP A 51 -5.78 -6.43 -6.57
CA TRP A 51 -5.47 -6.42 -5.14
C TRP A 51 -5.79 -5.08 -4.49
N ALA A 52 -5.40 -3.96 -5.12
CA ALA A 52 -5.74 -2.62 -4.67
C ALA A 52 -7.27 -2.41 -4.53
N LYS A 53 -8.05 -2.84 -5.52
CA LYS A 53 -9.53 -2.79 -5.43
C LYS A 53 -10.08 -3.66 -4.32
N LYS A 54 -9.48 -4.84 -4.10
CA LYS A 54 -9.89 -5.75 -3.03
C LYS A 54 -9.67 -5.13 -1.66
N VAL A 55 -8.49 -4.58 -1.39
CA VAL A 55 -8.21 -3.96 -0.09
C VAL A 55 -9.03 -2.69 0.15
N GLU A 56 -9.32 -1.91 -0.89
CA GLU A 56 -10.27 -0.80 -0.80
C GLU A 56 -11.67 -1.32 -0.38
N GLY A 57 -12.15 -2.40 -0.99
CA GLY A 57 -13.40 -3.05 -0.61
C GLY A 57 -13.42 -3.65 0.81
N LEU A 58 -12.25 -3.95 1.38
CA LEU A 58 -12.08 -4.40 2.77
C LEU A 58 -12.03 -3.23 3.79
N GLY A 59 -12.10 -1.99 3.33
CA GLY A 59 -12.14 -0.80 4.19
C GLY A 59 -10.78 -0.16 4.46
N ALA A 60 -9.80 -0.31 3.55
CA ALA A 60 -8.57 0.45 3.61
C ALA A 60 -8.86 1.96 3.50
N ASP A 61 -8.32 2.77 4.41
CA ASP A 61 -8.40 4.22 4.33
C ASP A 61 -7.43 4.79 3.29
N VAL A 62 -6.34 4.06 3.05
CA VAL A 62 -5.21 4.38 2.17
C VAL A 62 -4.65 3.06 1.65
N ILE A 63 -4.18 3.02 0.40
CA ILE A 63 -3.47 1.86 -0.14
C ILE A 63 -1.98 2.10 0.03
N TYR A 64 -1.26 1.13 0.58
CA TYR A 64 0.19 1.14 0.67
C TYR A 64 0.77 0.25 -0.42
N LEU A 65 1.15 0.85 -1.54
CA LEU A 65 1.73 0.16 -2.69
C LEU A 65 3.25 0.13 -2.55
N GLU A 66 3.80 -1.06 -2.41
CA GLU A 66 5.24 -1.29 -2.29
C GLU A 66 5.81 -1.97 -3.53
N PHE A 67 6.85 -1.38 -4.11
CA PHE A 67 7.52 -1.84 -5.32
C PHE A 67 8.63 -2.86 -5.03
N LYS A 68 8.27 -3.99 -4.41
CA LYS A 68 9.20 -5.11 -4.18
C LYS A 68 9.79 -5.66 -5.48
N GLY A 69 9.08 -5.58 -6.61
CA GLY A 69 9.54 -5.98 -7.93
C GLY A 69 10.66 -5.12 -8.50
N ALA A 70 10.93 -3.95 -7.93
CA ALA A 70 12.03 -3.06 -8.33
C ALA A 70 13.34 -3.33 -7.56
N ASP A 71 13.37 -4.36 -6.70
CA ASP A 71 14.58 -4.76 -5.98
C ASP A 71 15.70 -5.12 -6.98
N PRO A 72 16.89 -4.49 -6.88
CA PRO A 72 18.02 -4.72 -7.79
C PRO A 72 18.55 -6.15 -7.79
N GLU A 73 18.33 -6.91 -6.72
CA GLU A 73 18.82 -8.28 -6.57
C GLU A 73 17.92 -9.30 -7.27
N LEU A 74 16.73 -8.88 -7.74
CA LEU A 74 15.85 -9.72 -8.55
C LEU A 74 16.38 -9.87 -9.97
N GLU A 75 16.39 -11.10 -10.47
CA GLU A 75 16.78 -11.41 -11.86
C GLU A 75 15.93 -10.61 -12.88
N ASN A 76 14.67 -10.35 -12.55
CA ASN A 76 13.73 -9.57 -13.36
C ASN A 76 13.30 -8.28 -12.66
N SER A 77 14.28 -7.54 -12.13
CA SER A 77 14.05 -6.23 -11.50
C SER A 77 13.34 -5.26 -12.46
N ARG A 78 12.23 -4.68 -12.00
CA ARG A 78 11.42 -3.74 -12.78
C ARG A 78 12.12 -2.41 -12.96
N SER A 79 11.88 -1.80 -14.11
CA SER A 79 12.31 -0.42 -14.36
C SER A 79 11.40 0.58 -13.64
N ALA A 80 11.89 1.81 -13.45
CA ALA A 80 11.10 2.91 -12.91
C ALA A 80 9.84 3.20 -13.77
N ASP A 81 9.97 3.09 -15.10
CA ASP A 81 8.86 3.29 -16.03
C ASP A 81 7.77 2.21 -15.85
N ASP A 82 8.15 0.97 -15.57
CA ASP A 82 7.19 -0.10 -15.31
C ASP A 82 6.50 0.08 -13.96
N CYS A 83 7.23 0.51 -12.93
CA CYS A 83 6.66 0.88 -11.63
C CYS A 83 5.67 2.04 -11.77
N ALA A 84 6.01 3.07 -12.54
CA ALA A 84 5.13 4.21 -12.80
C ALA A 84 3.82 3.79 -13.51
N LYS A 85 3.88 2.85 -14.45
CA LYS A 85 2.68 2.28 -15.10
C LYS A 85 1.78 1.56 -14.09
N VAL A 86 2.36 0.77 -13.20
CA VAL A 86 1.61 0.07 -12.14
C VAL A 86 0.98 1.07 -11.16
N ALA A 87 1.74 2.04 -10.65
CA ALA A 87 1.19 3.08 -9.77
C ALA A 87 0.04 3.84 -10.43
N LYS A 88 0.18 4.20 -11.71
CA LYS A 88 -0.88 4.87 -12.48
C LYS A 88 -2.11 3.99 -12.63
N ALA A 89 -1.93 2.71 -12.96
CA ALA A 89 -3.05 1.77 -13.13
C ALA A 89 -3.81 1.55 -11.82
N VAL A 90 -3.10 1.47 -10.68
CA VAL A 90 -3.70 1.40 -9.35
C VAL A 90 -4.48 2.69 -9.04
N LEU A 91 -3.87 3.86 -9.28
CA LEU A 91 -4.50 5.16 -9.05
C LEU A 91 -5.78 5.36 -9.88
N GLU A 92 -5.80 4.88 -11.13
CA GLU A 92 -6.99 4.93 -11.99
C GLU A 92 -8.09 3.94 -11.57
N ALA A 93 -7.71 2.91 -10.82
CA ALA A 93 -8.58 1.82 -10.42
C ALA A 93 -9.25 1.98 -9.05
N THR A 94 -8.70 2.82 -8.18
CA THR A 94 -9.14 3.00 -6.79
C THR A 94 -9.48 4.46 -6.48
N THR A 95 -10.25 4.68 -5.42
CA THR A 95 -10.73 6.01 -5.02
C THR A 95 -10.04 6.56 -3.76
N VAL A 96 -9.46 5.68 -2.94
CA VAL A 96 -8.69 6.07 -1.75
C VAL A 96 -7.27 6.55 -2.10
N PRO A 97 -6.62 7.37 -1.23
CA PRO A 97 -5.25 7.81 -1.44
C PRO A 97 -4.25 6.65 -1.54
N LEU A 98 -3.13 6.91 -2.20
CA LEU A 98 -2.03 5.95 -2.40
C LEU A 98 -0.76 6.44 -1.68
N ILE A 99 -0.17 5.57 -0.87
CA ILE A 99 1.23 5.68 -0.42
C ILE A 99 2.05 4.80 -1.35
N VAL A 100 3.15 5.34 -1.86
CA VAL A 100 4.07 4.63 -2.75
C VAL A 100 5.41 4.47 -2.06
N GLN A 101 5.88 3.23 -1.96
CA GLN A 101 7.17 2.88 -1.39
C GLN A 101 8.03 2.15 -2.43
N GLY A 102 9.29 2.56 -2.57
CA GLY A 102 10.28 1.88 -3.41
C GLY A 102 10.75 0.55 -2.82
N PRO A 103 11.70 -0.14 -3.46
CA PRO A 103 12.22 -1.43 -2.99
C PRO A 103 13.02 -1.34 -1.67
N GLY A 104 13.35 -0.14 -1.18
CA GLY A 104 14.13 0.08 0.04
C GLY A 104 15.63 0.22 -0.22
N HIS A 105 16.02 0.53 -1.45
CA HIS A 105 17.40 0.74 -1.87
C HIS A 105 17.59 2.22 -2.25
N PRO A 106 18.43 3.00 -1.55
CA PRO A 106 18.50 4.45 -1.75
C PRO A 106 18.77 4.95 -3.17
N ASP A 107 19.52 4.17 -3.97
CA ASP A 107 19.84 4.54 -5.36
C ASP A 107 18.76 4.10 -6.37
N LYS A 108 17.79 3.29 -5.92
CA LYS A 108 16.72 2.71 -6.74
C LYS A 108 15.33 3.25 -6.39
N ASP A 109 15.12 3.64 -5.13
CA ASP A 109 13.95 4.37 -4.65
C ASP A 109 13.82 5.72 -5.38
#